data_AF-A0A1I4GU40-F1
#
_entry.id   AF-A0A1I4GU40-F1
#
_cell.length_a   1.000
_cell.length_b   1.000
_cell.length_c   1.000
_cell.angle_alpha   90.00
_cell.angle_beta   90.00
_cell.angle_gamma   90.00
#
_symmetry.space_group_name_H-M   'P 1'
#
loop_
_entity.id
_entity.type
_entity.pdbx_description
1 polymer ?
#
loop_
_entity_poly.entity_id
_entity_poly.type
_entity_poly.pdbx_seq_one_letter_code
_entity_poly.pdbx_strand_id
1 'polypeptide(L)'
;MSFAGYLCIGSALHIAGVYTPSFPLMSFSDPVFTILSFLVGGFICLLSGSLTCLTLLVSVKDANAEFVLLTSLIAFGFGAATVRITVNPVLTWLAAL
;
A
#
# COMPACT_ATOMS: atom_id res chain seq x y z
N MET A 1 3.38 7.08 -9.10
CA MET A 1 2.38 8.17 -9.21
C MET A 1 0.93 7.67 -9.34
N SER A 2 0.65 6.37 -9.30
CA SER A 2 -0.68 5.80 -9.62
C SER A 2 -1.71 5.86 -8.47
N PHE A 3 -1.34 5.51 -7.24
CA PHE A 3 -2.30 5.48 -6.11
C PHE A 3 -2.60 6.87 -5.52
N ALA A 4 -1.57 7.68 -5.27
CA ALA A 4 -1.77 9.07 -4.81
C ALA A 4 -2.46 9.94 -5.86
N GLY A 5 -2.20 9.68 -7.15
CA GLY A 5 -2.92 10.31 -8.26
C GLY A 5 -4.41 9.94 -8.24
N TYR A 6 -4.73 8.64 -8.13
CA TYR A 6 -6.11 8.18 -7.98
C TYR A 6 -6.82 8.85 -6.79
N LEU A 7 -6.14 8.92 -5.64
CA LEU A 7 -6.67 9.55 -4.44
C LEU A 7 -6.89 11.04 -4.61
N CYS A 8 -5.85 11.82 -4.94
CA CYS A 8 -5.91 13.28 -4.97
C CYS A 8 -6.70 13.81 -6.17
N ILE A 9 -6.48 13.25 -7.36
CA ILE A 9 -7.13 13.72 -8.59
C ILE A 9 -8.57 13.20 -8.64
N GLY A 10 -8.80 11.92 -8.30
CA GLY A 10 -10.14 11.33 -8.25
C GLY A 10 -11.05 12.01 -7.23
N SER A 11 -10.53 12.34 -6.04
CA SER A 11 -11.30 13.10 -5.04
C SER A 11 -11.54 14.55 -5.46
N ALA A 12 -10.55 15.24 -6.04
CA ALA A 12 -10.72 16.60 -6.53
C ALA A 12 -11.79 16.69 -7.65
N LEU A 13 -11.78 15.76 -8.61
CA LEU A 13 -12.79 15.73 -9.68
C LEU A 13 -14.19 15.37 -9.18
N HIS A 14 -14.28 14.53 -8.15
CA HIS A 14 -15.56 14.20 -7.53
C HIS A 14 -16.16 15.40 -6.78
N ILE A 15 -15.36 16.10 -5.97
CA ILE A 15 -15.80 17.32 -5.25
C ILE A 15 -16.20 18.43 -6.23
N ALA A 16 -15.49 18.54 -7.36
CA ALA A 16 -15.81 19.49 -8.42
C ALA A 16 -17.08 19.14 -9.22
N GLY A 17 -17.70 17.97 -8.99
CA GLY A 17 -18.92 17.54 -9.68
C GLY A 17 -18.71 17.16 -11.16
N VAL A 18 -17.46 17.11 -11.63
CA VAL A 18 -17.10 16.77 -13.02
C VAL A 18 -17.17 15.27 -13.26
N TYR A 19 -16.97 14.46 -12.21
CA TYR A 19 -16.94 13.01 -12.29
C TYR A 19 -17.75 12.35 -11.15
N THR A 20 -18.72 11.53 -11.52
CA THR A 20 -19.48 10.68 -10.58
C THR A 20 -18.94 9.25 -10.67
N PRO A 21 -18.11 8.81 -9.70
CA PRO A 21 -17.58 7.44 -9.72
C PRO A 21 -18.70 6.43 -9.46
N SER A 22 -18.62 5.28 -10.12
CA SER A 22 -19.58 4.16 -9.95
C SER A 22 -19.54 3.54 -8.55
N PHE A 23 -18.44 3.75 -7.81
CA PHE A 23 -18.26 3.31 -6.44
C PHE A 23 -17.84 4.49 -5.56
N PRO A 24 -18.19 4.48 -4.25
CA PRO A 24 -17.67 5.48 -3.32
C PRO A 24 -16.14 5.47 -3.32
N LEU A 25 -15.52 6.65 -3.35
CA LEU A 25 -14.07 6.79 -3.25
C LEU A 25 -13.55 6.12 -1.96
N MET A 26 -12.41 5.42 -2.06
CA MET A 26 -11.82 4.60 -0.98
C MET A 26 -12.68 3.39 -0.51
N SER A 27 -13.71 3.00 -1.25
CA SER A 27 -14.50 1.82 -0.89
C SER A 27 -13.74 0.53 -1.16
N PHE A 28 -13.89 -0.47 -0.28
CA PHE A 28 -13.43 -1.84 -0.55
C PHE A 28 -14.18 -2.51 -1.70
N SER A 29 -15.30 -1.94 -2.16
CA SER A 29 -16.02 -2.39 -3.35
C SER A 29 -15.37 -1.90 -4.65
N ASP A 30 -14.53 -0.85 -4.59
CA ASP A 30 -13.85 -0.33 -5.77
C ASP A 30 -12.62 -1.21 -6.12
N PRO A 31 -12.63 -1.87 -7.30
CA PRO A 31 -11.54 -2.75 -7.71
C PRO A 31 -10.23 -1.99 -7.90
N VAL A 32 -10.28 -0.74 -8.38
CA VAL A 32 -9.08 0.06 -8.64
C VAL A 32 -8.41 0.42 -7.32
N PHE A 33 -9.20 0.90 -6.35
CA PHE A 33 -8.70 1.22 -5.02
C PHE A 33 -8.13 -0.01 -4.30
N THR A 34 -8.83 -1.15 -4.33
CA THR A 34 -8.39 -2.37 -3.63
C THR A 34 -7.15 -3.00 -4.24
N ILE A 35 -7.08 -3.11 -5.57
CA ILE A 35 -5.90 -3.65 -6.27
C ILE A 35 -4.68 -2.74 -6.06
N LEU A 36 -4.84 -1.42 -6.19
CA LEU A 36 -3.74 -0.49 -5.95
C LEU A 36 -3.28 -0.52 -4.49
N SER A 37 -4.22 -0.58 -3.53
CA SER A 37 -3.88 -0.67 -2.10
C SER A 37 -3.13 -1.97 -1.79
N PHE A 38 -3.55 -3.10 -2.36
CA PHE A 38 -2.84 -4.37 -2.25
C PHE A 38 -1.42 -4.29 -2.81
N LEU A 39 -1.26 -3.72 -4.01
CA LEU A 39 0.04 -3.57 -4.65
C LEU A 39 0.98 -2.66 -3.87
N VAL A 40 0.47 -1.54 -3.36
CA VAL A 40 1.23 -0.60 -2.51
C VAL A 40 1.64 -1.27 -1.20
N GLY A 41 0.72 -1.98 -0.53
CA GLY A 41 1.04 -2.74 0.68
C GLY A 41 2.12 -3.79 0.46
N GLY A 42 2.03 -4.55 -0.64
CA GLY A 42 3.02 -5.54 -1.03
C GLY A 42 4.38 -4.92 -1.36
N PHE A 43 4.39 -3.78 -2.06
CA PHE A 43 5.61 -3.05 -2.37
C PHE A 43 6.31 -2.51 -1.11
N ILE A 44 5.53 -1.97 -0.15
CA ILE A 44 6.06 -1.54 1.15
C ILE A 44 6.72 -2.72 1.86
N CYS A 45 6.05 -3.88 1.92
CA CYS A 45 6.64 -5.09 2.51
C CYS A 45 7.94 -5.52 1.84
N LEU A 46 7.99 -5.50 0.50
CA LEU A 46 9.18 -5.90 -0.25
C LEU A 46 10.36 -4.95 0.00
N LEU A 47 10.11 -3.64 -0.05
CA LEU A 47 11.14 -2.65 0.19
C LEU A 47 11.62 -2.65 1.65
N SER A 48 10.71 -2.65 2.61
CA SER A 48 11.09 -2.61 4.02
C SER A 48 11.68 -3.93 4.50
N GLY A 49 11.19 -5.06 4.00
CA GLY A 49 11.78 -6.38 4.26
C GLY A 49 13.18 -6.51 3.67
N SER A 50 13.40 -6.01 2.44
CA SER A 50 14.73 -6.00 1.83
C SER A 50 15.69 -5.08 2.56
N LEU A 51 15.24 -3.89 3.01
CA LEU A 51 16.05 -2.98 3.82
C LEU A 51 16.43 -3.62 5.16
N THR A 52 15.49 -4.26 5.85
CA THR A 52 15.74 -4.98 7.10
C THR A 52 16.79 -6.09 6.91
N CYS A 53 16.64 -6.89 5.86
CA CYS A 53 17.59 -7.96 5.52
C CYS A 53 18.98 -7.39 5.23
N LEU A 54 19.06 -6.31 4.45
CA LEU A 54 20.31 -5.66 4.09
C LEU A 54 20.99 -5.05 5.32
N THR A 55 20.25 -4.37 6.19
CA THR A 55 20.79 -3.83 7.45
C THR A 55 21.34 -4.93 8.36
N LEU A 56 20.67 -6.08 8.45
CA LEU A 56 21.17 -7.24 9.18
C LEU A 56 22.44 -7.84 8.57
N LEU A 57 22.52 -7.91 7.23
CA LEU A 57 23.68 -8.46 6.52
C LEU A 57 24.93 -7.58 6.61
N VAL A 58 24.77 -6.25 6.56
CA VAL A 58 25.90 -5.32 6.63
C VAL A 58 26.43 -5.20 8.08
N SER A 59 25.67 -5.66 9.09
CA SER A 59 26.09 -5.70 10.51
C SER A 59 26.65 -4.37 11.02
N VAL A 60 26.11 -3.25 10.50
CA VAL A 60 26.48 -1.91 10.93
C VAL A 60 25.87 -1.67 12.29
N LYS A 61 26.69 -1.61 13.34
CA LYS A 61 26.23 -1.41 14.71
C LYS A 61 26.34 0.07 15.09
N ASP A 62 25.51 0.88 14.44
CA ASP A 62 25.38 2.31 14.70
C ASP A 62 23.91 2.66 14.98
N ALA A 63 23.67 3.72 15.77
CA ALA A 63 22.32 4.18 16.12
C ALA A 63 21.43 4.44 14.89
N ASN A 64 22.04 4.85 13.77
CA ASN A 64 21.36 5.04 12.49
C ASN A 64 20.83 3.71 11.91
N ALA A 65 21.57 2.62 12.05
CA ALA A 65 21.18 1.30 11.55
C ALA A 65 20.03 0.72 12.38
N GLU A 66 20.06 0.90 13.71
CA GLU A 66 18.96 0.49 14.60
C GLU A 66 17.67 1.26 14.29
N PHE A 67 17.76 2.58 14.06
CA PHE A 67 16.62 3.39 13.65
C PHE A 67 16.03 2.92 12.30
N VAL A 68 16.88 2.68 11.31
CA VAL A 68 16.47 2.18 9.98
C VAL A 68 15.80 0.81 10.10
N LEU A 69 16.32 -0.07 10.97
CA LEU A 69 15.76 -1.40 11.19
C LEU A 69 14.38 -1.33 11.85
N LEU A 70 14.23 -0.49 12.89
CA LEU A 70 12.94 -0.25 13.55
C LEU A 70 11.90 0.34 12.59
N THR A 71 12.25 1.40 11.87
CA THR A 71 11.34 2.03 10.90
C THR A 71 10.96 1.08 9.77
N SER A 72 11.89 0.24 9.31
CA SER A 72 11.61 -0.79 8.31
C SER A 72 10.64 -1.86 8.81
N LEU A 73 10.79 -2.34 10.04
CA LEU A 73 9.86 -3.30 10.64
C LEU A 73 8.45 -2.71 10.80
N ILE A 74 8.35 -1.44 11.22
CA ILE A 74 7.07 -0.73 11.31
C ILE A 74 6.42 -0.62 9.92
N ALA A 75 7.18 -0.20 8.92
CA ALA A 75 6.70 -0.13 7.54
C ALA A 75 6.27 -1.50 7.02
N PHE A 76 7.03 -2.56 7.32
CA PHE A 76 6.67 -3.94 6.98
C PHE A 76 5.33 -4.36 7.59
N GLY A 77 5.13 -4.11 8.89
CA GLY A 77 3.88 -4.42 9.57
C GLY A 77 2.68 -3.69 8.95
N PHE A 78 2.85 -2.40 8.62
CA PHE A 78 1.82 -1.62 7.94
C PHE A 78 1.50 -2.16 6.53
N GLY A 79 2.53 -2.48 5.74
CA GLY A 79 2.36 -3.09 4.43
C GLY A 79 1.61 -4.43 4.52
N ALA A 80 1.99 -5.27 5.49
CA ALA A 80 1.40 -6.60 5.69
C ALA A 80 -0.07 -6.52 6.12
N ALA A 81 -0.40 -5.57 7.01
CA ALA A 81 -1.77 -5.28 7.39
C ALA A 81 -2.61 -4.81 6.18
N THR A 82 -2.05 -3.92 5.36
CA THR A 82 -2.69 -3.42 4.14
C THR A 82 -2.98 -4.57 3.15
N VAL A 83 -1.99 -5.43 2.89
CA VAL A 83 -2.16 -6.65 2.08
C VAL A 83 -3.23 -7.55 2.66
N ARG A 84 -3.23 -7.77 3.98
CA ARG A 84 -4.19 -8.67 4.64
C ARG A 84 -5.63 -8.19 4.54
N ILE A 85 -5.86 -6.87 4.60
CA ILE A 85 -7.20 -6.29 4.49
C ILE A 85 -7.69 -6.31 3.03
N THR A 86 -6.77 -6.15 2.07
CA THR A 86 -7.10 -6.02 0.64
C THR A 86 -7.13 -7.33 -0.13
N VAL A 87 -6.50 -8.40 0.39
CA VAL A 87 -6.38 -9.69 -0.32
C VAL A 87 -7.74 -10.32 -0.63
N ASN A 88 -8.68 -10.34 0.32
CA ASN A 88 -10.00 -10.93 0.10
C ASN A 88 -10.80 -10.19 -0.99
N PRO A 89 -10.95 -8.84 -0.93
CA PRO A 89 -11.57 -8.06 -2.00
C PRO A 89 -10.92 -8.30 -3.37
N VAL A 90 -9.58 -8.35 -3.43
CA VAL A 90 -8.85 -8.58 -4.68
C VAL A 90 -9.12 -9.98 -5.23
N LEU A 91 -9.12 -11.01 -4.38
CA LEU A 91 -9.43 -12.38 -4.81
C LEU A 91 -10.88 -12.53 -5.28
N THR A 92 -11.83 -11.90 -4.60
CA THR A 92 -13.24 -11.93 -5.04
C THR A 92 -13.43 -11.26 -6.40
N TRP A 93 -12.72 -10.16 -6.65
CA TRP A 93 -12.73 -9.50 -7.95
C TRP A 93 -12.07 -10.36 -9.04
N LEU A 94 -10.92 -10.98 -8.73
CA LEU A 94 -10.20 -11.83 -9.69
C LEU A 94 -10.99 -13.10 -10.05
N ALA A 95 -11.73 -13.66 -9.09
CA ALA A 95 -12.58 -14.83 -9.32
C ALA A 95 -13.87 -14.51 -10.10
N ALA A 96 -14.26 -13.24 -10.18
CA ALA A 96 -15.41 -12.77 -10.95
C ALA A 96 -15.05 -12.34 -12.39
N LEU A 97 -13.77 -12.43 -12.76
CA LEU A 97 -13.23 -12.09 -14.07
C LEU A 97 -13.32 -13.28 -15.04
#